data_AF-A0A516NNX1-F1
#
_entry.id   AF-A0A516NNX1-F1
#
_cell.length_a   1.000
_cell.length_b   1.000
_cell.length_c   1.000
_cell.angle_alpha   90.00
_cell.angle_beta   90.00
_cell.angle_gamma   90.00
#
_symmetry.space_group_name_H-M   'P 1'
#
loop_
_entity.id
_entity.type
_entity.pdbx_description
1 polymer ?
#
loop_
_entity_poly.entity_id
_entity_poly.type
_entity_poly.pdbx_seq_one_letter_code
_entity_poly.pdbx_strand_id
1 'polypeptide(L)'
;MTTLDGLPAHVLLVHALVVLVLLTAALLILCALWVAARRRLVWPTAVLAVVVVALTPLTIDAGEWLYTRVGSTPAVDEHVELGRATLYYVIPLLVVALLLLLWHWREERGATIGRPVVSVLIVLAIVAGVAAGVQIYRVGESGSRAVWGGITAT
;
A
#
# COMPACT_ATOMS: atom_id res chain seq x y z
N MET A 1 -8.58 -11.57 19.53
CA MET A 1 -8.01 -10.45 20.32
C MET A 1 -6.79 -9.96 19.57
N THR A 2 -6.73 -8.68 19.18
CA THR A 2 -5.62 -8.10 18.39
C THR A 2 -4.87 -7.06 19.22
N THR A 3 -4.32 -7.50 20.35
CA THR A 3 -3.40 -6.70 21.17
C THR A 3 -2.01 -7.32 21.11
N LEU A 4 -0.98 -6.49 21.06
CA LEU A 4 0.43 -6.90 21.13
C LEU A 4 1.04 -6.19 22.34
N ASP A 5 1.57 -6.96 23.29
CA ASP A 5 2.15 -6.46 24.55
C ASP A 5 1.22 -5.48 25.29
N GLY A 6 -0.10 -5.73 25.23
CA GLY A 6 -1.13 -4.90 25.88
C GLY A 6 -1.56 -3.67 25.08
N LEU A 7 -0.94 -3.36 23.94
CA LEU A 7 -1.31 -2.24 23.07
C LEU A 7 -2.16 -2.70 21.88
N PRO A 8 -3.02 -1.84 21.31
CA PRO A 8 -3.79 -2.18 20.11
C PRO A 8 -2.85 -2.51 18.95
N ALA A 9 -2.93 -3.72 18.40
CA ALA A 9 -2.07 -4.17 17.31
C ALA A 9 -2.22 -3.28 16.06
N HIS A 10 -3.40 -2.68 15.87
CA HIS A 10 -3.68 -1.75 14.79
C HIS A 10 -2.63 -0.64 14.67
N VAL A 11 -2.19 -0.04 15.78
CA VAL A 11 -1.22 1.06 15.73
C VAL A 11 0.11 0.60 15.14
N LEU A 12 0.63 -0.55 15.57
CA LEU A 12 1.88 -1.10 15.04
C LEU A 12 1.74 -1.52 13.57
N LEU A 13 0.62 -2.19 13.25
CA LEU A 13 0.33 -2.66 11.90
C LEU A 13 0.17 -1.49 10.90
N VAL A 14 -0.47 -0.39 11.30
CA VAL A 14 -0.59 0.81 10.46
C VAL A 14 0.77 1.43 10.17
N HIS A 15 1.67 1.55 11.17
CA HIS A 15 3.02 2.09 10.92
C HIS A 15 3.79 1.24 9.90
N ALA A 16 3.74 -0.09 10.06
CA ALA A 16 4.33 -1.00 9.09
C ALA A 16 3.70 -0.82 7.69
N LEU A 17 2.36 -0.78 7.61
CA LEU A 17 1.64 -0.68 6.35
C LEU A 17 1.94 0.62 5.60
N VAL A 18 1.97 1.76 6.30
CA VAL A 18 2.30 3.08 5.72
C VAL A 18 3.68 3.04 5.05
N VAL A 19 4.69 2.53 5.74
CA VAL A 19 6.05 2.43 5.19
C VAL A 19 6.11 1.46 4.02
N LEU A 20 5.53 0.27 4.18
CA LEU A 20 5.59 -0.79 3.18
C LEU A 20 4.86 -0.42 1.88
N VAL A 21 3.70 0.24 1.96
CA VAL A 21 2.95 0.69 0.77
C VAL A 21 3.74 1.74 0.00
N LEU A 22 4.26 2.76 0.69
CA LEU A 22 5.06 3.82 0.05
C LEU A 22 6.35 3.27 -0.56
N LEU A 23 7.03 2.37 0.15
CA LEU A 23 8.23 1.70 -0.37
C LEU A 23 7.90 0.85 -1.61
N THR A 24 6.82 0.07 -1.57
CA THR A 24 6.38 -0.77 -2.70
C THR A 24 6.03 0.09 -3.92
N ALA A 25 5.30 1.19 -3.73
CA ALA A 25 4.96 2.14 -4.78
C ALA A 25 6.21 2.75 -5.43
N ALA A 26 7.18 3.21 -4.62
CA ALA A 26 8.43 3.76 -5.12
C ALA A 26 9.26 2.72 -5.90
N LEU A 27 9.36 1.50 -5.39
CA LEU A 27 10.08 0.41 -6.05
C LEU A 27 9.44 -0.03 -7.36
N LEU A 28 8.10 -0.06 -7.44
CA LEU A 28 7.38 -0.34 -8.68
C LEU A 28 7.69 0.68 -9.76
N ILE A 29 7.62 1.97 -9.43
CA ILE A 29 7.93 3.06 -10.35
C ILE A 29 9.40 2.95 -10.80
N LEU A 30 10.32 2.71 -9.86
CA LEU A 30 11.74 2.54 -10.15
C LEU A 30 11.99 1.33 -11.08
N CYS A 31 11.36 0.18 -10.84
CA CYS A 31 11.50 -1.01 -11.68
C CYS A 31 10.89 -0.82 -13.08
N ALA A 32 9.82 -0.03 -13.19
CA ALA A 32 9.21 0.29 -14.48
C ALA A 32 10.11 1.22 -15.32
N LEU A 33 10.72 2.22 -14.68
CA LEU A 33 11.52 3.24 -15.36
C LEU A 33 12.99 2.83 -15.62
N TRP A 34 13.58 1.98 -14.76
CA TRP A 34 15.01 1.71 -14.77
C TRP A 34 15.32 0.20 -14.86
N VAL A 35 15.85 -0.24 -16.02
CA VAL A 35 16.15 -1.66 -16.30
C VAL A 35 17.13 -2.28 -15.30
N ALA A 36 18.23 -1.59 -14.98
CA ALA A 36 19.22 -2.05 -14.00
C ALA A 36 18.61 -2.26 -12.59
N ALA A 37 17.69 -1.38 -12.17
CA ALA A 37 16.98 -1.53 -10.91
C ALA A 37 16.02 -2.73 -10.97
N ARG A 38 15.23 -2.85 -12.06
CA ARG A 38 14.30 -3.98 -12.27
C ARG A 38 14.99 -5.33 -12.12
N ARG A 39 16.15 -5.51 -12.75
CA ARG A 39 16.92 -6.78 -12.68
C ARG A 39 17.31 -7.21 -11.27
N ARG A 40 17.39 -6.29 -10.30
CA ARG A 40 17.77 -6.59 -8.91
C ARG A 40 16.60 -6.57 -7.95
N LEU A 41 15.65 -5.64 -8.17
CA LEU A 41 14.64 -5.28 -7.18
C LEU A 41 13.25 -5.85 -7.49
N VAL A 42 13.02 -6.43 -8.68
CA VAL A 42 11.67 -6.92 -9.03
C VAL A 42 11.19 -8.05 -8.11
N TRP A 43 12.08 -8.94 -7.70
CA TRP A 43 11.75 -10.02 -6.75
C TRP A 43 11.38 -9.48 -5.36
N PRO A 44 12.24 -8.67 -4.69
CA PRO A 44 11.85 -7.98 -3.46
C PRO A 44 10.55 -7.17 -3.58
N THR A 45 10.35 -6.49 -4.71
CA THR A 45 9.16 -5.67 -4.96
C THR A 45 7.90 -6.53 -5.03
N ALA A 46 7.95 -7.68 -5.71
CA ALA A 46 6.83 -8.61 -5.77
C ALA A 46 6.50 -9.20 -4.38
N VAL A 47 7.51 -9.59 -3.60
CA VAL A 47 7.32 -10.07 -2.23
C VAL A 47 6.69 -8.99 -1.35
N LEU A 48 7.22 -7.76 -1.41
CA LEU A 48 6.65 -6.62 -0.67
C LEU A 48 5.19 -6.36 -1.05
N ALA A 49 4.84 -6.42 -2.33
CA ALA A 49 3.46 -6.22 -2.77
C ALA A 49 2.52 -7.32 -2.23
N VAL A 50 2.97 -8.58 -2.19
CA VAL A 50 2.20 -9.67 -1.56
C VAL A 50 2.04 -9.42 -0.06
N VAL A 51 3.11 -9.05 0.64
CA VAL A 51 3.06 -8.74 2.08
C VAL A 51 2.11 -7.58 2.35
N VAL A 52 2.16 -6.51 1.57
CA VAL A 52 1.25 -5.36 1.70
C VAL A 52 -0.21 -5.78 1.54
N VAL A 53 -0.53 -6.55 0.50
CA VAL A 53 -1.91 -7.03 0.27
C VAL A 53 -2.36 -7.95 1.41
N ALA A 54 -1.50 -8.83 1.92
CA ALA A 54 -1.84 -9.73 3.02
C ALA A 54 -1.97 -9.00 4.38
N LEU A 55 -1.14 -7.98 4.62
CA LEU A 55 -1.15 -7.22 5.87
C LEU A 55 -2.32 -6.25 5.95
N THR A 56 -2.80 -5.74 4.82
CA THR A 56 -3.91 -4.78 4.76
C THR A 56 -5.19 -5.26 5.47
N PRO A 57 -5.75 -6.46 5.19
CA PRO A 57 -6.92 -6.96 5.91
C PRO A 57 -6.64 -7.20 7.39
N LEU A 58 -5.44 -7.66 7.77
CA LEU A 58 -5.08 -7.82 9.18
C LEU A 58 -5.08 -6.48 9.93
N THR A 59 -4.61 -5.41 9.27
CA THR A 59 -4.65 -4.05 9.81
C THR A 59 -6.08 -3.53 9.94
N ILE A 60 -6.93 -3.80 8.93
CA ILE A 60 -8.37 -3.44 8.94
C ILE A 60 -9.07 -4.15 10.11
N ASP A 61 -8.92 -5.47 10.24
CA ASP A 61 -9.56 -6.27 11.30
C ASP A 61 -9.13 -5.80 12.70
N ALA A 62 -7.83 -5.48 12.86
CA ALA A 62 -7.33 -4.91 14.12
C ALA A 62 -7.92 -3.52 14.40
N GLY A 63 -8.18 -2.74 13.35
CA GLY A 63 -8.83 -1.42 13.43
C GLY A 63 -10.31 -1.52 13.77
N GLU A 64 -11.03 -2.46 13.17
CA GLU A 64 -12.45 -2.73 13.49
C GLU A 64 -12.60 -3.27 14.92
N TRP A 65 -11.64 -4.08 15.38
CA TRP A 65 -11.53 -4.39 16.80
C TRP A 65 -11.38 -3.09 17.61
N LEU A 66 -10.42 -2.22 17.31
CA LEU A 66 -10.22 -0.98 18.06
C LEU A 66 -11.46 -0.06 18.05
N TYR A 67 -12.16 0.03 16.92
CA TYR A 67 -13.38 0.80 16.73
C TYR A 67 -14.44 0.54 17.80
N THR A 68 -14.68 -0.74 18.14
CA THR A 68 -15.68 -1.12 19.17
C THR A 68 -15.31 -0.66 20.59
N ARG A 69 -14.08 -0.19 20.82
CA ARG A 69 -13.58 0.31 22.12
C ARG A 69 -13.53 1.84 22.16
N VAL A 70 -13.18 2.47 21.04
CA VAL A 70 -13.09 3.94 20.95
C VAL A 70 -14.44 4.59 20.65
N GLY A 71 -15.38 3.85 20.08
CA GLY A 71 -16.72 4.33 19.72
C GLY A 71 -16.75 5.10 18.40
N SER A 72 -17.97 5.42 17.95
CA SER A 72 -18.22 6.13 16.69
C SER A 72 -18.13 7.64 16.87
N THR A 73 -17.33 8.30 16.05
CA THR A 73 -17.36 9.75 15.82
C THR A 73 -17.18 10.00 14.33
N PRO A 74 -17.62 11.15 13.78
CA PRO A 74 -17.48 11.43 12.35
C PRO A 74 -16.04 11.26 11.83
N ALA A 75 -15.03 11.69 12.60
CA ALA A 75 -13.63 11.55 12.23
C ALA A 75 -13.13 10.10 12.27
N VAL A 76 -13.58 9.30 13.25
CA VAL A 76 -13.25 7.87 13.33
C VAL A 76 -13.91 7.11 12.18
N ASP A 77 -15.18 7.38 11.89
CA ASP A 77 -15.92 6.72 10.83
C ASP A 77 -15.30 7.01 9.45
N GLU A 78 -14.87 8.25 9.20
CA GLU A 78 -14.13 8.63 7.99
C GLU A 78 -12.80 7.86 7.86
N HIS A 79 -12.02 7.77 8.94
CA HIS A 79 -10.77 7.01 8.94
C HIS A 79 -11.01 5.52 8.64
N VAL A 80 -12.06 4.93 9.24
CA VAL A 80 -12.41 3.52 9.03
C VAL A 80 -12.84 3.26 7.59
N GLU A 81 -13.63 4.16 6.99
CA GLU A 81 -14.04 4.05 5.58
C GLU A 81 -12.84 4.11 4.63
N LEU A 82 -11.96 5.10 4.82
CA LEU A 82 -10.72 5.22 4.05
C LEU A 82 -9.79 4.02 4.27
N GLY A 83 -9.70 3.54 5.52
CA GLY A 83 -8.93 2.36 5.90
C GLY A 83 -9.37 1.13 5.10
N ARG A 84 -10.67 0.83 5.07
CA ARG A 84 -11.24 -0.27 4.27
C ARG A 84 -10.99 -0.11 2.78
N ALA A 85 -11.10 1.11 2.26
CA ALA A 85 -10.87 1.37 0.84
C ALA A 85 -9.41 1.08 0.41
N THR A 86 -8.45 1.08 1.34
CA THR A 86 -7.01 0.83 1.06
C THR A 86 -6.76 -0.46 0.29
N LEU A 87 -7.58 -1.51 0.50
CA LEU A 87 -7.45 -2.78 -0.21
C LEU A 87 -7.53 -2.61 -1.74
N TYR A 88 -8.42 -1.71 -2.21
CA TYR A 88 -8.57 -1.40 -3.63
C TYR A 88 -7.36 -0.69 -4.23
N TYR A 89 -6.52 -0.05 -3.42
CA TYR A 89 -5.33 0.67 -3.88
C TYR A 89 -4.07 -0.21 -3.83
N VAL A 90 -3.99 -1.18 -2.91
CA VAL A 90 -2.84 -2.08 -2.81
C VAL A 90 -2.92 -3.28 -3.76
N ILE A 91 -4.12 -3.74 -4.14
CA ILE A 91 -4.29 -4.82 -5.13
C ILE A 91 -3.66 -4.43 -6.48
N PRO A 92 -3.89 -3.22 -7.04
CA PRO A 92 -3.20 -2.76 -8.25
C PRO A 92 -1.67 -2.79 -8.12
N LEU A 93 -1.09 -2.48 -6.95
CA LEU A 93 0.36 -2.58 -6.75
C LEU A 93 0.84 -4.02 -6.96
N LEU A 94 0.14 -5.00 -6.40
CA LEU A 94 0.45 -6.43 -6.61
C LEU A 94 0.31 -6.83 -8.08
N VAL A 95 -0.78 -6.44 -8.74
CA VAL A 95 -0.97 -6.74 -10.17
C VAL A 95 0.17 -6.18 -11.01
N VAL A 96 0.55 -4.92 -10.80
CA VAL A 96 1.67 -4.32 -11.53
C VAL A 96 2.99 -4.99 -11.18
N ALA A 97 3.23 -5.35 -9.92
CA ALA A 97 4.43 -6.09 -9.52
C ALA A 97 4.57 -7.42 -10.28
N LEU A 98 3.48 -8.17 -10.40
CA LEU A 98 3.44 -9.43 -11.14
C LEU A 98 3.65 -9.22 -12.64
N LEU A 99 3.09 -8.15 -13.22
CA LEU A 99 3.32 -7.80 -14.62
C LEU A 99 4.80 -7.44 -14.89
N LEU A 100 5.43 -6.67 -14.00
CA LEU A 100 6.86 -6.35 -14.10
C LEU A 100 7.73 -7.58 -13.91
N LEU A 101 7.36 -8.50 -13.01
CA LEU A 101 8.04 -9.77 -12.80
C LEU A 101 7.94 -10.66 -14.04
N LEU A 102 6.74 -10.76 -14.63
CA LEU A 102 6.52 -11.49 -15.88
C LEU A 102 7.32 -10.88 -17.04
N TRP A 103 7.34 -9.55 -17.14
CA TRP A 103 8.17 -8.85 -18.14
C TRP A 103 9.65 -9.22 -17.94
N HIS A 104 10.18 -9.08 -16.72
CA HIS A 104 11.56 -9.43 -16.43
C HIS A 104 11.89 -10.87 -16.81
N TRP A 105 11.04 -11.82 -16.43
CA TRP A 105 11.21 -13.24 -16.77
C TRP A 105 11.16 -13.52 -18.29
N ARG A 106 10.30 -12.81 -19.03
CA ARG A 106 10.25 -12.90 -20.51
C ARG A 106 11.54 -12.38 -21.15
N GLU A 107 12.08 -11.26 -20.67
CA GLU A 107 13.35 -10.70 -21.16
C GLU A 107 14.52 -11.65 -20.93
N GLU A 108 14.60 -12.31 -19.77
CA GLU A 108 15.64 -13.31 -19.48
C GLU A 108 15.57 -14.52 -20.42
N ARG A 109 14.39 -14.83 -20.96
CA ARG A 109 14.18 -15.88 -21.98
C ARG A 109 14.38 -15.39 -23.43
N GLY A 110 14.89 -14.18 -23.62
CA GLY A 110 15.19 -13.60 -24.92
C GLY A 110 13.99 -13.00 -25.66
N ALA A 111 12.85 -12.83 -25.00
CA ALA A 111 11.70 -12.15 -25.62
C ALA A 111 11.96 -10.64 -25.74
N THR A 112 11.53 -10.05 -26.85
CA THR A 112 11.51 -8.59 -27.03
C THR A 112 10.12 -8.06 -26.73
N ILE A 113 10.04 -7.00 -25.94
CA ILE A 113 8.77 -6.34 -25.59
C ILE A 113 8.65 -5.05 -26.41
N GLY A 114 7.52 -4.89 -27.09
CA GLY A 114 7.25 -3.71 -27.90
C GLY A 114 7.16 -2.43 -27.06
N ARG A 115 7.62 -1.31 -27.63
CA ARG A 115 7.58 0.02 -26.98
C ARG A 115 6.19 0.38 -26.42
N PRO A 116 5.05 0.10 -27.10
CA PRO A 116 3.73 0.40 -26.55
C PRO A 116 3.44 -0.33 -25.23
N VAL A 117 3.82 -1.61 -25.13
CA VAL A 117 3.62 -2.41 -23.91
C VAL A 117 4.46 -1.85 -22.76
N VAL A 118 5.71 -1.48 -23.04
CA VAL A 118 6.59 -0.82 -22.06
C VAL A 118 5.95 0.47 -21.54
N SER A 119 5.45 1.33 -22.44
CA SER A 119 4.79 2.58 -22.07
C SER A 119 3.57 2.35 -21.19
N VAL A 120 2.74 1.34 -21.50
CA VAL A 120 1.57 0.97 -20.69
C VAL A 120 1.99 0.53 -19.29
N LEU A 121 3.02 -0.33 -19.16
CA LEU A 121 3.50 -0.80 -17.86
C LEU A 121 4.05 0.35 -17.00
N ILE A 122 4.75 1.32 -17.61
CA ILE A 122 5.23 2.52 -16.91
C ILE A 122 4.05 3.35 -16.39
N VAL A 123 3.06 3.62 -17.24
CA VAL A 123 1.87 4.40 -16.84
C VAL A 123 1.12 3.69 -15.72
N LEU A 124 0.91 2.38 -15.83
CA LEU A 124 0.26 1.59 -14.77
C LEU A 124 1.02 1.66 -13.44
N ALA A 125 2.34 1.54 -13.46
CA ALA A 125 3.16 1.64 -12.25
C ALA A 125 3.06 3.02 -11.59
N ILE A 126 3.10 4.10 -12.39
CA ILE A 126 2.97 5.47 -11.88
C ILE A 126 1.57 5.69 -11.30
N VAL A 127 0.52 5.35 -12.05
CA VAL A 127 -0.87 5.57 -11.62
C VAL A 127 -1.16 4.78 -10.35
N ALA A 128 -0.82 3.49 -10.31
CA ALA A 128 -1.04 2.66 -9.13
C ALA A 128 -0.24 3.17 -7.92
N GLY A 129 1.05 3.49 -8.12
CA GLY A 129 1.92 3.98 -7.06
C GLY A 129 1.46 5.32 -6.48
N VAL A 130 1.12 6.29 -7.33
CA VAL A 130 0.61 7.59 -6.89
C VAL A 130 -0.75 7.46 -6.21
N ALA A 131 -1.67 6.68 -6.77
CA ALA A 131 -2.99 6.46 -6.16
C ALA A 131 -2.87 5.84 -4.77
N ALA A 132 -2.00 4.84 -4.60
CA ALA A 132 -1.74 4.23 -3.29
C ALA A 132 -1.11 5.23 -2.32
N GLY A 133 -0.14 6.04 -2.76
CA GLY A 133 0.47 7.09 -1.93
C GLY A 133 -0.55 8.14 -1.45
N VAL A 134 -1.44 8.59 -2.34
CA VAL A 134 -2.54 9.51 -2.00
C VAL A 134 -3.49 8.86 -1.00
N GLN A 135 -3.85 7.58 -1.17
CA GLN A 135 -4.73 6.91 -0.22
C GLN A 135 -4.10 6.78 1.17
N ILE A 136 -2.81 6.42 1.25
CA ILE A 136 -2.09 6.36 2.52
C ILE A 136 -2.04 7.72 3.20
N TYR A 137 -1.83 8.81 2.45
CA TYR A 137 -1.91 10.16 2.98
C TYR A 137 -3.31 10.46 3.56
N ARG A 138 -4.39 10.16 2.84
CA ARG A 138 -5.78 10.37 3.29
C ARG A 138 -6.09 9.58 4.56
N VAL A 139 -5.67 8.31 4.62
CA VAL A 139 -5.86 7.45 5.81
C VAL A 139 -5.07 8.00 7.00
N GLY A 140 -3.83 8.42 6.79
CA GLY A 140 -2.98 8.99 7.84
C GLY A 140 -3.49 10.33 8.37
N GLU A 141 -3.95 11.20 7.47
CA GLU A 141 -4.52 12.50 7.82
C GLU A 141 -5.82 12.36 8.63
N SER A 142 -6.77 11.55 8.13
CA SER A 142 -8.03 11.27 8.84
C SER A 142 -7.80 10.59 10.20
N GLY A 143 -6.85 9.65 10.28
CA GLY A 143 -6.46 9.02 11.55
C GLY A 143 -5.85 10.03 12.53
N SER A 144 -5.05 10.97 12.03
CA SER A 144 -4.50 12.05 12.84
C SER A 144 -5.58 12.98 13.35
N ARG A 145 -6.58 13.34 12.52
CA ARG A 145 -7.75 14.12 12.97
C ARG A 145 -8.59 13.38 14.01
N ALA A 146 -8.79 12.08 13.84
CA ALA A 146 -9.56 11.26 14.77
C ALA A 146 -8.95 11.25 16.18
N VAL A 147 -7.61 11.29 16.28
CA VAL A 147 -6.90 11.29 17.57
C VAL A 147 -6.70 12.71 18.12
N TRP A 148 -6.28 13.65 17.27
CA TRP A 148 -5.76 14.96 17.70
C TRP A 148 -6.71 16.13 17.46
N GLY A 149 -7.78 15.96 16.67
CA GLY A 149 -8.64 17.07 16.23
C GLY A 149 -9.32 17.83 17.37
N GLY A 150 -9.68 17.14 18.47
CA GLY A 150 -10.24 17.77 19.67
C GLY A 150 -9.21 18.51 20.54
N ILE A 151 -7.92 18.25 20.35
CA ILE A 151 -6.83 18.89 21.10
C ILE A 151 -6.37 20.17 20.38
N THR A 152 -6.39 20.18 19.04
CA THR A 152 -5.94 21.30 18.22
C THR A 152 -7.02 22.35 17.93
N ALA A 153 -8.29 22.05 18.23
CA ALA A 153 -9.40 22.99 18.11
C ALA A 153 -9.44 23.93 19.32
N THR A 154 -8.41 24.77 19.45
CA THR A 154 -8.36 25.96 20.32
C THR A 154 -8.40 27.20 19.44
#